data_AF-C1EFY8-F1
#
_entry.id   AF-C1EFY8-F1
#
_cell.length_a   1.000
_cell.length_b   1.000
_cell.length_c   1.000
_cell.angle_alpha   90.00
_cell.angle_beta   90.00
_cell.angle_gamma   90.00
#
_symmetry.space_group_name_H-M   'P 1'
#
loop_
_entity.id
_entity.type
_entity.pdbx_description
1 polymer ?
#
loop_
_entity_poly.entity_id
_entity_poly.type
_entity_poly.pdbx_seq_one_letter_code
_entity_poly.pdbx_strand_id
1 'polypeptide(L)'
;MKAEKIFKLAKGFRGRAKNTIRIARNRVEKALQYAYRDRKAKKRDFRGLWIQQINAGTREHGIGYGEFISGLKDENIQLNRKMLADLAQNEPYSFKALVDTVKRMRGYPVDPPKT
;
A
#
# COMPACT_ATOMS: atom_id res chain seq x y z
N MET A 1 -25.06 -24.81 6.86
CA MET A 1 -23.71 -25.37 6.57
C MET A 1 -23.56 -26.72 7.27
N LYS A 2 -23.04 -27.75 6.59
CA LYS A 2 -22.71 -29.03 7.25
C LYS A 2 -21.55 -28.83 8.23
N ALA A 3 -21.55 -29.54 9.36
CA ALA A 3 -20.57 -29.38 10.45
C ALA A 3 -19.12 -29.55 9.97
N GLU A 4 -18.88 -30.50 9.07
CA GLU A 4 -17.57 -30.75 8.47
C GLU A 4 -16.97 -29.52 7.77
N LYS A 5 -17.80 -28.75 7.03
CA LYS A 5 -17.35 -27.52 6.34
C LYS A 5 -16.93 -26.45 7.34
N ILE A 6 -17.65 -26.34 8.47
CA ILE A 6 -17.32 -25.39 9.54
C ILE A 6 -15.99 -25.77 10.19
N PHE A 7 -15.77 -27.05 10.48
CA PHE A 7 -14.50 -27.50 11.07
C PHE A 7 -13.31 -27.33 10.12
N LYS A 8 -13.50 -27.49 8.80
CA LYS A 8 -12.46 -27.16 7.81
C LYS A 8 -12.06 -25.68 7.89
N LEU A 9 -13.04 -24.77 7.99
CA LEU A 9 -12.78 -23.33 8.13
C LEU A 9 -12.26 -22.92 9.52
N ALA A 10 -12.63 -23.65 10.57
CA ALA A 10 -12.21 -23.38 11.94
C ALA A 10 -10.83 -23.95 12.29
N LYS A 11 -10.17 -24.65 11.35
CA LYS A 11 -8.81 -25.18 11.56
C LYS A 11 -7.85 -24.02 11.85
N GLY A 12 -7.13 -24.13 12.98
CA GLY A 12 -6.23 -23.08 13.47
C GLY A 12 -6.84 -22.14 14.52
N PHE A 13 -8.16 -22.21 14.77
CA PHE A 13 -8.75 -21.49 15.89
C PHE A 13 -8.29 -22.05 17.24
N ARG A 14 -8.17 -21.17 18.23
CA ARG A 14 -7.68 -21.50 19.58
C ARG A 14 -8.79 -22.11 20.45
N GLY A 15 -8.41 -23.08 21.29
CA GLY A 15 -9.31 -23.67 22.30
C GLY A 15 -10.52 -24.40 21.71
N ARG A 16 -11.70 -24.25 22.34
CA ARG A 16 -12.94 -24.95 21.94
C ARG A 16 -13.51 -24.50 20.59
N ALA A 17 -13.04 -23.38 20.04
CA ALA A 17 -13.50 -22.83 18.77
C ALA A 17 -13.14 -23.68 17.54
N LYS A 18 -12.24 -24.67 17.67
CA LYS A 18 -11.91 -25.64 16.63
C LYS A 18 -12.56 -27.02 16.81
N ASN A 19 -13.06 -27.33 18.02
CA ASN A 19 -13.54 -28.68 18.37
C ASN A 19 -15.06 -28.75 18.59
N THR A 20 -15.67 -27.66 19.07
CA THR A 20 -17.10 -27.64 19.41
C THR A 20 -17.91 -26.89 18.37
N ILE A 21 -18.85 -27.56 17.69
CA ILE A 21 -19.58 -27.00 16.54
C ILE A 21 -20.30 -25.68 16.85
N ARG A 22 -20.95 -25.58 18.02
CA ARG A 22 -21.67 -24.37 18.44
C ARG A 22 -20.75 -23.15 18.56
N ILE A 23 -19.55 -23.33 19.11
CA ILE A 23 -18.57 -22.25 19.28
C ILE A 23 -17.87 -21.96 17.94
N ALA A 24 -17.51 -23.01 17.20
CA ALA A 24 -16.85 -22.91 15.90
C ALA A 24 -17.71 -22.12 14.90
N ARG A 25 -19.01 -22.41 14.82
CA ARG A 25 -19.94 -21.70 13.94
C ARG A 25 -19.94 -20.20 14.17
N ASN A 26 -20.13 -19.76 15.42
CA ASN A 26 -20.14 -18.33 15.77
C ASN A 26 -18.81 -17.64 15.43
N ARG A 27 -17.68 -18.33 15.58
CA ARG A 27 -16.35 -17.80 15.25
C ARG A 27 -16.10 -17.72 13.75
N VAL A 28 -16.48 -18.76 13.00
CA VAL A 28 -16.36 -18.79 11.53
C VAL A 28 -17.23 -17.70 10.91
N GLU A 29 -18.47 -17.52 11.38
CA GLU A 29 -19.36 -16.47 10.86
C GLU A 29 -18.74 -15.08 11.04
N LYS A 30 -18.20 -14.76 12.23
CA LYS A 30 -17.47 -13.50 12.47
C LYS A 30 -16.20 -13.38 11.62
N ALA A 31 -15.42 -14.46 11.50
CA ALA A 31 -14.20 -14.47 10.70
C ALA A 31 -14.49 -14.17 9.22
N LEU A 32 -15.58 -14.72 8.67
CA LEU A 32 -16.01 -14.44 7.30
C LEU A 32 -16.46 -12.98 7.11
N GLN A 33 -17.15 -12.40 8.09
CA GLN A 33 -17.50 -10.98 8.09
C GLN A 33 -16.25 -10.09 8.09
N TYR A 34 -15.28 -10.38 8.96
CA TYR A 34 -14.01 -9.66 8.99
C TYR A 34 -13.23 -9.84 7.68
N ALA A 35 -13.13 -11.06 7.14
CA ALA A 35 -12.48 -11.29 5.85
C ALA A 35 -13.12 -10.47 4.72
N TYR A 36 -14.44 -10.33 4.69
CA TYR A 36 -15.12 -9.48 3.72
C TYR A 36 -14.75 -7.99 3.89
N ARG A 37 -14.83 -7.46 5.10
CA ARG A 37 -14.45 -6.08 5.43
C ARG A 37 -12.99 -5.80 5.08
N ASP A 38 -12.09 -6.69 5.50
CA ASP A 38 -10.64 -6.51 5.41
C ASP A 38 -10.16 -6.62 3.96
N ARG A 39 -10.82 -7.41 3.09
CA ARG A 39 -10.54 -7.38 1.64
C ARG A 39 -10.78 -6.00 1.02
N LYS A 40 -11.76 -5.25 1.52
CA LYS A 40 -12.01 -3.86 1.08
C LYS A 40 -10.99 -2.91 1.71
N ALA A 41 -10.73 -3.04 3.02
CA ALA A 41 -9.77 -2.19 3.73
C ALA A 41 -8.33 -2.35 3.23
N LYS A 42 -7.91 -3.57 2.87
CA LYS A 42 -6.57 -3.89 2.33
C LYS A 42 -6.15 -2.92 1.23
N LYS A 43 -7.06 -2.58 0.29
CA LYS A 43 -6.76 -1.63 -0.80
C LYS A 43 -6.38 -0.24 -0.28
N ARG A 44 -7.05 0.24 0.78
CA ARG A 44 -6.77 1.52 1.44
C ARG A 44 -5.48 1.46 2.23
N ASP A 45 -5.26 0.36 2.95
CA ASP A 45 -4.09 0.19 3.81
C ASP A 45 -2.80 0.15 2.97
N PHE A 46 -2.79 -0.59 1.86
CA PHE A 46 -1.68 -0.59 0.89
C PHE A 46 -1.47 0.77 0.24
N ARG A 47 -2.56 1.50 -0.08
CA ARG A 47 -2.43 2.86 -0.61
C ARG A 47 -1.75 3.79 0.41
N GLY A 48 -2.11 3.68 1.69
CA GLY A 48 -1.46 4.43 2.77
C GLY A 48 0.03 4.12 2.87
N LEU A 49 0.39 2.84 2.82
CA LEU A 49 1.78 2.38 2.83
C LEU A 49 2.57 2.96 1.64
N TRP A 50 2.05 2.87 0.41
CA TRP A 50 2.73 3.42 -0.76
C TRP A 50 2.95 4.93 -0.65
N ILE A 51 2.00 5.68 -0.10
CA ILE A 51 2.16 7.12 0.13
C ILE A 51 3.28 7.39 1.13
N GLN A 52 3.38 6.60 2.20
CA GLN A 52 4.46 6.74 3.19
C GLN A 52 5.83 6.49 2.56
N GLN A 53 5.95 5.43 1.74
CA GLN A 53 7.19 5.10 1.03
C GLN A 53 7.60 6.21 0.04
N ILE A 54 6.66 6.67 -0.79
CA ILE A 54 6.93 7.77 -1.73
C ILE A 54 7.31 9.04 -0.97
N ASN A 55 6.60 9.37 0.12
CA ASN A 55 6.87 10.56 0.91
C ASN A 55 8.26 10.52 1.57
N ALA A 56 8.75 9.34 1.97
CA ALA A 56 10.12 9.19 2.43
C ALA A 56 11.12 9.52 1.30
N GLY A 57 10.96 8.90 0.13
CA GLY A 57 11.83 9.15 -1.02
C GLY A 57 11.79 10.60 -1.52
N THR A 58 10.62 11.24 -1.59
CA THR A 58 10.53 12.64 -2.03
C THR A 58 11.17 13.60 -1.02
N ARG A 59 11.07 13.29 0.29
CA ARG A 59 11.68 14.11 1.34
C ARG A 59 13.20 14.04 1.33
N GLU A 60 13.79 12.90 1.00
CA GLU A 60 15.25 12.78 0.79
C GLU A 60 15.74 13.70 -0.34
N HIS A 61 14.87 13.97 -1.31
CA HIS A 61 15.13 14.91 -2.40
C HIS A 61 14.58 16.32 -2.13
N GLY A 62 14.07 16.63 -0.93
CA GLY A 62 13.67 17.98 -0.55
C GLY A 62 12.37 18.51 -1.16
N ILE A 63 11.47 17.65 -1.66
CA ILE A 63 10.13 18.04 -2.13
C ILE A 63 9.03 17.35 -1.32
N GLY A 64 7.91 18.04 -1.11
CA GLY A 64 6.73 17.46 -0.47
C GLY A 64 6.00 16.46 -1.38
N TYR A 65 5.43 15.39 -0.80
CA TYR A 65 4.63 14.41 -1.56
C TYR A 65 3.48 15.06 -2.36
N GLY A 66 2.81 16.08 -1.79
CA GLY A 66 1.69 16.77 -2.45
C GLY A 66 2.12 17.48 -3.74
N GLU A 67 3.23 18.21 -3.66
CA GLU A 67 3.83 18.91 -4.80
C GLU A 67 4.33 17.93 -5.85
N PHE A 68 4.99 16.85 -5.43
CA PHE A 68 5.46 15.79 -6.33
C PHE A 68 4.30 15.17 -7.14
N ILE A 69 3.22 14.78 -6.48
CA ILE A 69 2.06 14.18 -7.16
C ILE A 69 1.34 15.19 -8.05
N SER A 70 1.23 16.46 -7.64
CA SER A 70 0.68 17.49 -8.50
C SER A 70 1.55 17.65 -9.75
N GLY A 71 2.86 17.75 -9.58
CA GLY A 71 3.79 17.92 -10.70
C GLY A 71 3.76 16.78 -11.70
N LEU A 72 3.73 15.53 -11.22
CA LEU A 72 3.57 14.36 -12.11
C LEU A 72 2.26 14.41 -12.92
N LYS A 73 1.17 14.92 -12.32
CA LYS A 73 -0.11 15.05 -13.00
C LYS A 73 -0.06 16.14 -14.07
N ASP A 74 0.56 17.27 -13.75
CA ASP A 74 0.70 18.42 -14.65
C ASP A 74 1.60 18.08 -15.86
N GLU A 75 2.63 17.26 -15.66
CA GLU A 75 3.49 16.69 -16.73
C GLU A 75 2.86 15.48 -17.45
N ASN A 76 1.62 15.11 -17.10
CA ASN A 76 0.89 13.98 -17.67
C ASN A 76 1.59 12.61 -17.51
N ILE A 77 2.40 12.45 -16.45
CA ILE A 77 3.05 11.18 -16.10
C ILE A 77 2.05 10.33 -15.30
N GLN A 78 1.44 9.34 -15.98
CA GLN A 78 0.34 8.54 -15.42
C GLN A 78 0.79 7.32 -14.60
N LEU A 79 1.86 7.46 -13.82
CA LEU A 79 2.35 6.38 -12.97
C LEU A 79 1.46 6.18 -11.73
N ASN A 80 1.17 4.92 -11.43
CA ASN A 80 0.39 4.58 -10.24
C ASN A 80 1.29 4.61 -8.98
N ARG A 81 0.66 4.73 -7.80
CA ARG A 81 1.38 4.82 -6.51
C ARG A 81 2.11 3.54 -6.12
N LYS A 82 1.64 2.38 -6.61
CA LYS A 82 2.32 1.10 -6.37
C LYS A 82 3.71 1.11 -7.02
N MET A 83 3.77 1.50 -8.29
CA MET A 83 5.01 1.58 -9.05
C MET A 83 5.91 2.70 -8.54
N LEU A 84 5.36 3.86 -8.20
CA LEU A 84 6.16 4.95 -7.60
C LEU A 84 6.80 4.54 -6.28
N ALA A 85 6.08 3.79 -5.43
CA ALA A 85 6.63 3.28 -4.17
C ALA A 85 7.72 2.21 -4.41
N ASP A 86 7.51 1.36 -5.41
CA ASP A 86 8.50 0.34 -5.81
C ASP A 86 9.78 0.97 -6.38
N LEU A 87 9.64 2.00 -7.22
CA LEU A 87 10.77 2.79 -7.74
C LEU A 87 11.51 3.51 -6.62
N ALA A 88 10.79 4.11 -5.67
CA ALA A 88 11.40 4.78 -4.53
C ALA A 88 12.25 3.83 -3.67
N GLN A 89 11.89 2.54 -3.61
CA GLN A 89 12.57 1.56 -2.78
C GLN A 89 13.71 0.81 -3.50
N ASN A 90 13.49 0.45 -4.77
CA ASN A 90 14.41 -0.42 -5.51
C ASN A 90 15.30 0.35 -6.50
N GLU A 91 14.85 1.49 -7.00
CA GLU A 91 15.49 2.22 -8.12
C GLU A 91 15.67 3.71 -7.79
N PRO A 92 16.57 4.05 -6.84
CA PRO A 92 16.70 5.42 -6.34
C PRO A 92 17.13 6.42 -7.42
N TYR A 93 17.94 6.01 -8.39
CA TYR A 93 18.37 6.88 -9.50
C TYR A 93 17.20 7.23 -10.44
N SER A 94 16.39 6.24 -10.79
CA SER A 94 15.20 6.42 -11.62
C SER A 94 14.15 7.27 -10.91
N PHE A 95 13.96 7.04 -9.60
CA PHE A 95 13.06 7.85 -8.78
C PHE A 95 13.55 9.31 -8.67
N LYS A 96 14.86 9.51 -8.49
CA LYS A 96 15.46 10.86 -8.49
C LYS A 96 15.20 11.58 -9.81
N ALA A 97 15.36 10.92 -10.96
CA ALA A 97 15.10 11.55 -12.26
C ALA A 97 13.65 12.06 -12.39
N LEU A 98 12.67 11.31 -11.88
CA LEU A 98 11.27 11.75 -11.82
C LEU A 98 11.10 12.97 -10.91
N VAL A 99 11.72 12.96 -9.73
CA VAL A 99 11.68 14.10 -8.80
C VAL A 99 12.32 15.35 -9.43
N ASP A 100 13.47 15.19 -10.09
CA ASP A 100 14.18 16.29 -10.75
C ASP A 100 13.40 16.88 -11.93
N THR A 101 12.55 16.08 -12.58
CA THR A 101 11.66 16.55 -13.66
C THR A 101 10.59 17.46 -13.06
N VAL A 102 9.91 16.99 -12.01
CA VAL A 102 8.92 17.80 -11.27
C VAL A 102 9.53 19.07 -10.66
N LYS A 103 10.74 18.98 -10.10
CA LYS A 103 11.44 20.15 -9.54
C LYS A 103 11.73 21.20 -10.61
N ARG A 104 12.21 20.78 -11.80
CA ARG A 104 12.45 21.68 -12.94
C ARG A 104 11.18 22.42 -13.33
N MET A 105 10.05 21.72 -13.42
CA MET A 105 8.78 22.36 -13.76
C MET A 105 8.32 23.36 -12.69
N ARG A 106 8.52 23.04 -11.41
CA ARG A 106 8.11 23.89 -10.29
C ARG A 106 9.11 25.01 -9.94
N GLY A 107 10.25 25.07 -10.63
CA GLY A 107 11.28 26.08 -10.39
C GLY A 107 12.10 25.87 -9.10
N TYR A 108 12.11 24.65 -8.55
CA TYR A 108 12.99 24.32 -7.42
C TYR A 108 14.43 24.12 -7.90
N PRO A 109 15.43 24.40 -7.04
CA PRO A 109 16.81 24.06 -7.32
C PRO A 109 16.97 22.54 -7.51
N VAL A 110 17.60 22.17 -8.62
CA VAL A 110 17.93 20.79 -8.96
C VAL A 110 19.44 20.64 -8.87
N ASP A 111 19.89 19.64 -8.11
CA ASP A 111 21.31 19.33 -8.03
C ASP A 111 21.81 18.93 -9.43
N PRO A 112 22.98 19.42 -9.87
CA PRO A 112 23.52 19.04 -11.16
C PRO A 112 23.67 17.51 -11.23
N PRO A 113 23.43 16.90 -12.41
CA PRO A 113 23.60 15.46 -12.57
C PRO A 113 25.01 15.08 -12.14
N LYS A 114 25.12 14.13 -11.21
CA LYS A 114 26.41 13.57 -10.82
C LYS A 114 26.97 12.87 -12.06
N THR A 115 28.14 13.33 -12.51
CA THR A 115 28.87 12.82 -13.68
C THR A 115 29.40 11.42 -13.42
#